data_AF-A0A670INH4-F1
#
_entry.id   AF-A0A670INH4-F1
#
_cell.length_a   1.000
_cell.length_b   1.000
_cell.length_c   1.000
_cell.angle_alpha   90.00
_cell.angle_beta   90.00
_cell.angle_gamma   90.00
#
_symmetry.space_group_name_H-M   'P 1'
#
loop_
_entity.id
_entity.type
_entity.pdbx_description
1 polymer ?
#
loop_
_entity_poly.entity_id
_entity_poly.type
_entity_poly.pdbx_seq_one_letter_code
_entity_poly.pdbx_strand_id
1 'polypeptide(L)'
;MKQKSIPEEFRQELERLKLELAQTDKQVDSNMALLSKTLLKEQNELEQLEKEYSEIQEKVRLEGEEEMRVESGSYEEVQMEESEEELLFIKLLKFQRINDELYDELEKVKCNYDMATGAISSLQRQLSFEASQLRKAHAERESLQKELRERGAQLEAMSNKFSNLREERKHEEMMGSIERENYNLRQDLADLESKLTDKSQMIDDLQSNVNRLQAELLLNQHHVGNQLSRENDLQRQLEILQRAELQTRVTLESISARFERFRSRIIQATYSTPGIKSPQAEITDDEVLESLQKIITDRLDFYQLLKQKGVKVPALGASEPLPPIPTSKKKSSSR
;
A
#
# COMPACT_ATOMS: atom_id res chain seq x y z
N MET A 1 -2.18 -16.21 -6.53
CA MET A 1 -1.80 -17.37 -5.71
C MET A 1 -0.69 -18.12 -6.43
N LYS A 2 0.57 -18.07 -5.94
CA LYS A 2 1.70 -18.77 -6.57
C LYS A 2 1.75 -20.21 -6.04
N GLN A 3 1.54 -21.18 -6.92
CA GLN A 3 1.75 -22.60 -6.60
C GLN A 3 3.22 -22.79 -6.19
N LYS A 4 3.45 -23.24 -4.95
CA LYS A 4 4.77 -23.67 -4.51
C LYS A 4 5.10 -24.99 -5.22
N SER A 5 6.03 -24.94 -6.17
CA SER A 5 6.61 -26.12 -6.81
C SER A 5 7.37 -26.93 -5.76
N ILE A 6 7.07 -28.23 -5.67
CA ILE A 6 7.85 -29.18 -4.87
C ILE A 6 9.30 -29.14 -5.37
N PRO A 7 10.30 -28.95 -4.48
CA PRO A 7 11.70 -28.95 -4.87
C PRO A 7 12.10 -30.26 -5.52
N GLU A 8 12.93 -30.20 -6.57
CA GLU A 8 13.28 -31.33 -7.43
C GLU A 8 13.93 -32.48 -6.64
N GLU A 9 14.68 -32.15 -5.59
CA GLU A 9 15.31 -33.09 -4.66
C GLU A 9 14.27 -33.99 -3.95
N PHE A 10 13.14 -33.42 -3.52
CA PHE A 10 12.06 -34.20 -2.90
C PHE A 10 11.34 -35.12 -3.90
N ARG A 11 11.28 -34.75 -5.19
CA ARG A 11 10.72 -35.64 -6.21
C ARG A 11 11.64 -36.84 -6.46
N GLN A 12 12.95 -36.59 -6.53
CA GLN A 12 13.95 -37.64 -6.72
C GLN A 12 13.96 -38.60 -5.53
N GLU A 13 13.85 -38.09 -4.31
CA GLU A 13 13.80 -38.90 -3.09
C GLU A 13 12.49 -39.70 -2.99
N LEU A 14 11.35 -39.13 -3.39
CA LEU A 14 10.07 -39.85 -3.50
C LEU A 14 10.13 -40.99 -4.53
N GLU A 15 10.72 -40.76 -5.71
CA GLU A 15 10.86 -41.80 -6.73
C GLU A 15 11.82 -42.91 -6.26
N ARG A 16 12.89 -42.57 -5.54
CA ARG A 16 13.78 -43.56 -4.92
C ARG A 16 13.03 -44.42 -3.89
N LEU A 17 12.27 -43.79 -2.98
CA LEU A 17 11.50 -44.51 -1.95
C LEU A 17 10.41 -45.41 -2.55
N LYS A 18 9.76 -44.98 -3.64
CA LYS A 18 8.82 -45.84 -4.39
C LYS A 18 9.50 -47.07 -4.98
N LEU A 19 10.71 -46.91 -5.53
CA LEU A 19 11.46 -48.02 -6.11
C LEU A 19 11.92 -49.00 -5.04
N GLU A 20 12.33 -48.50 -3.88
CA GLU A 20 12.72 -49.29 -2.71
C GLU A 20 11.52 -50.07 -2.14
N LEU A 21 10.35 -49.43 -2.02
CA LEU A 21 9.10 -50.10 -1.62
C LEU A 21 8.72 -51.24 -2.59
N ALA A 22 8.81 -50.98 -3.89
CA ALA A 22 8.50 -52.00 -4.91
C ALA A 22 9.50 -53.17 -4.90
N GLN A 23 10.75 -52.94 -4.49
CA GLN A 23 11.73 -54.01 -4.30
C GLN A 23 11.44 -54.82 -3.03
N THR A 24 11.09 -54.16 -1.92
CA THR A 24 10.73 -54.86 -0.68
C THR A 24 9.48 -55.72 -0.85
N ASP A 25 8.45 -55.22 -1.57
CA ASP A 25 7.23 -55.98 -1.83
C ASP A 25 7.52 -57.26 -2.62
N LYS A 26 8.33 -57.17 -3.68
CA LYS A 26 8.76 -58.34 -4.46
C LYS A 26 9.56 -59.34 -3.62
N GLN A 27 10.38 -58.86 -2.69
CA GLN A 27 11.16 -59.73 -1.81
C GLN A 27 10.27 -60.44 -0.78
N VAL A 28 9.26 -59.75 -0.25
CA VAL A 28 8.25 -60.33 0.64
C VAL A 28 7.45 -61.41 -0.08
N ASP A 29 7.00 -61.14 -1.32
CA ASP A 29 6.27 -62.12 -2.13
C ASP A 29 7.11 -63.38 -2.42
N SER A 30 8.40 -63.19 -2.75
CA SER A 30 9.33 -64.32 -2.97
C SER A 30 9.53 -65.14 -1.69
N ASN A 31 9.67 -64.50 -0.53
CA ASN A 31 9.84 -65.19 0.75
C ASN A 31 8.57 -65.93 1.16
N MET A 32 7.40 -65.33 0.92
CA MET A 32 6.10 -65.94 1.20
C MET A 32 5.87 -67.18 0.32
N ALA A 33 6.22 -67.12 -0.96
CA ALA A 33 6.16 -68.28 -1.85
C ALA A 33 7.09 -69.42 -1.39
N LEU A 34 8.30 -69.08 -0.91
CA LEU A 34 9.24 -70.06 -0.37
C LEU A 34 8.69 -70.75 0.88
N LEU A 35 8.10 -69.96 1.80
CA LEU A 35 7.51 -70.46 3.03
C LEU A 35 6.31 -71.37 2.75
N SER A 36 5.41 -70.98 1.84
CA SER A 36 4.28 -71.84 1.43
C SER A 36 4.74 -73.17 0.84
N LYS A 37 5.83 -73.18 0.07
CA LYS A 37 6.40 -74.41 -0.49
C LYS A 37 6.97 -75.32 0.60
N THR A 38 7.64 -74.77 1.61
CA THR A 38 8.16 -75.53 2.75
C THR A 38 7.03 -76.11 3.60
N LEU A 39 6.02 -75.30 3.91
CA LEU A 39 4.86 -75.73 4.69
C LEU A 39 4.12 -76.89 4.03
N LEU A 40 3.93 -76.84 2.71
CA LEU A 40 3.29 -77.92 1.96
C LEU A 40 4.11 -79.22 2.01
N LYS A 41 5.45 -79.11 2.03
CA LYS A 41 6.34 -80.28 2.16
C LYS A 41 6.21 -80.91 3.55
N GLU A 42 6.24 -80.09 4.60
CA GLU A 42 6.07 -80.55 5.99
C GLU A 42 4.69 -81.19 6.21
N GLN A 43 3.64 -80.64 5.59
CA GLN A 43 2.29 -81.21 5.66
C GLN A 43 2.20 -82.59 5.00
N ASN A 44 2.84 -82.78 3.85
CA ASN A 44 2.90 -84.09 3.19
C ASN A 44 3.71 -85.12 3.99
N GLU A 45 4.80 -84.70 4.64
CA GLU A 45 5.60 -85.57 5.51
C GLU A 45 4.80 -86.02 6.75
N LEU A 46 4.00 -85.12 7.32
CA LEU A 46 3.13 -85.44 8.45
C LEU A 46 2.06 -86.49 8.09
N GLU A 47 1.45 -86.36 6.91
CA GLU A 47 0.43 -87.29 6.41
C GLU A 47 1.03 -88.70 6.14
N GLN A 48 2.28 -88.76 5.67
CA GLN A 48 3.00 -90.03 5.54
C GLN A 48 3.25 -90.70 6.90
N LEU A 49 3.66 -89.91 7.90
CA LEU A 49 3.92 -90.43 9.24
C LEU A 49 2.65 -90.93 9.93
N GLU A 50 1.52 -90.26 9.74
CA GLU A 50 0.22 -90.68 10.27
C GLU A 50 -0.26 -92.00 9.65
N LYS A 51 0.03 -92.19 8.35
CA LYS A 51 -0.25 -93.45 7.65
C LYS A 51 0.62 -94.60 8.16
N GLU A 52 1.92 -94.38 8.32
CA GLU A 52 2.85 -95.37 8.89
C GLU A 52 2.44 -95.75 10.33
N TYR A 53 2.05 -94.76 11.14
CA TYR A 53 1.57 -95.00 12.50
C TYR A 53 0.30 -95.87 12.52
N SER A 54 -0.63 -95.63 11.59
CA SER A 54 -1.85 -96.43 11.44
C SER A 54 -1.56 -97.87 11.03
N GLU A 55 -0.63 -98.07 10.10
CA GLU A 55 -0.20 -99.41 9.65
C GLU A 55 0.48 -100.21 10.77
N ILE A 56 1.29 -99.56 11.61
CA ILE A 56 1.92 -100.18 12.78
C ILE A 56 0.86 -100.56 13.82
N GLN A 57 -0.11 -99.69 14.08
CA GLN A 57 -1.18 -99.95 15.05
C GLN A 57 -2.08 -101.12 14.62
N GLU A 58 -2.33 -101.27 13.32
CA GLU A 58 -3.07 -102.42 12.76
C GLU A 58 -2.28 -103.74 12.86
N LYS A 59 -0.98 -103.72 12.59
CA LYS A 59 -0.10 -104.89 12.79
C LYS A 59 -0.06 -105.36 14.24
N VAL A 60 0.09 -104.43 15.19
CA VAL A 60 0.09 -104.75 16.63
C VAL A 60 -1.26 -105.35 17.07
N ARG A 61 -2.37 -104.94 16.44
CA ARG A 61 -3.70 -105.52 16.74
C ARG A 61 -3.87 -106.93 16.18
N LEU A 62 -3.30 -107.21 15.00
CA LEU A 62 -3.35 -108.54 14.38
C LEU A 62 -2.40 -109.54 15.05
N GLU A 63 -1.23 -109.10 15.50
CA GLU A 63 -0.28 -109.94 16.24
C GLU A 63 -0.75 -110.22 17.69
N GLY A 64 -1.59 -109.36 18.26
CA GLY A 64 -2.19 -109.56 19.59
C GLY A 64 -3.30 -110.61 19.68
N GLU A 65 -3.76 -111.17 18.55
CA GLU A 65 -4.86 -112.15 18.50
C GLU A 65 -4.39 -113.61 18.28
N GLU A 66 -3.09 -113.89 18.10
CA GLU A 66 -2.57 -115.26 17.86
C GLU A 66 -1.95 -115.99 19.08
N GLU A 67 -1.90 -115.39 20.27
CA GLU A 67 -1.43 -116.08 21.50
C GLU A 67 -2.49 -116.10 22.62
N MET A 68 -3.61 -116.80 22.40
CA MET A 68 -4.37 -117.42 23.51
C MET A 68 -5.23 -118.57 22.98
N ARG A 69 -4.59 -119.69 22.63
CA ARG A 69 -5.28 -120.97 22.46
C ARG A 69 -4.39 -122.14 22.87
N VAL A 70 -4.37 -122.44 24.16
CA VAL A 70 -3.96 -123.73 24.74
C VAL A 70 -4.96 -123.97 25.88
N GLU A 71 -6.10 -124.60 25.64
CA GLU A 71 -6.31 -126.06 25.61
C GLU A 71 -5.83 -126.76 26.89
N SER A 72 -6.64 -126.65 27.96
CA SER A 72 -6.54 -127.53 29.14
C SER A 72 -7.12 -128.89 28.79
N GLY A 73 -6.25 -129.78 28.28
CA GLY A 73 -6.52 -131.18 28.03
C GLY A 73 -6.43 -132.04 29.30
N SER A 74 -7.38 -132.95 29.40
CA SER A 74 -7.59 -134.00 30.39
C SER A 74 -6.36 -134.89 30.64
N TYR A 75 -6.24 -135.35 31.89
CA TYR A 75 -5.30 -136.36 32.36
C TYR A 75 -5.55 -137.71 31.67
N GLU A 76 -4.55 -138.20 30.93
CA GLU A 76 -4.35 -139.63 30.66
C GLU A 76 -2.92 -139.98 31.07
N GLU A 77 -2.84 -140.86 32.05
CA GLU A 77 -1.63 -141.38 32.69
C GLU A 77 -0.97 -142.35 31.72
N VAL A 78 0.05 -141.88 30.99
CA VAL A 78 0.93 -142.71 30.16
C VAL A 78 2.22 -142.94 30.96
N GLN A 79 2.52 -144.21 31.27
CA GLN A 79 3.79 -144.62 31.86
C GLN A 79 4.94 -144.23 30.91
N MET A 80 5.73 -143.23 31.29
CA MET A 80 7.01 -142.89 30.65
C MET A 80 8.14 -143.69 31.31
N GLU A 81 9.18 -144.01 30.53
CA GLU A 81 10.42 -144.61 31.04
C GLU A 81 11.22 -143.57 31.86
N GLU A 82 11.94 -144.00 32.91
CA GLU A 82 12.78 -143.17 33.81
C GLU A 82 13.69 -142.16 33.06
N SER A 83 14.08 -142.46 31.81
CA SER A 83 14.92 -141.59 30.97
C SER A 83 14.20 -140.33 30.43
N GLU A 84 12.87 -140.36 30.26
CA GLU A 84 12.09 -139.22 29.75
C GLU A 84 11.75 -138.23 30.87
N GLU A 85 11.53 -138.74 32.09
CA GLU A 85 11.31 -137.94 33.30
C GLU A 85 12.56 -137.12 33.69
N GLU A 86 13.76 -137.70 33.59
CA GLU A 86 15.02 -136.97 33.82
C GLU A 86 15.25 -135.84 32.80
N LEU A 87 14.91 -136.07 31.52
CA LEU A 87 14.99 -135.04 30.47
C LEU A 87 14.01 -133.90 30.71
N LEU A 88 12.78 -134.23 31.14
CA LEU A 88 11.78 -133.24 31.57
C LEU A 88 12.27 -132.42 32.76
N PHE A 89 12.90 -133.06 33.74
CA PHE A 89 13.49 -132.38 34.91
C PHE A 89 14.62 -131.42 34.53
N ILE A 90 15.53 -131.84 33.64
CA ILE A 90 16.59 -130.96 33.11
C ILE A 90 15.99 -129.77 32.34
N LYS A 91 14.93 -129.99 31.57
CA LYS A 91 14.24 -128.92 30.82
C LYS A 91 13.54 -127.94 31.77
N LEU A 92 12.91 -128.44 32.84
CA LEU A 92 12.29 -127.62 33.88
C LEU A 92 13.33 -126.76 34.60
N LEU A 93 14.47 -127.33 35.00
CA LEU A 93 15.57 -126.58 35.61
C LEU A 93 16.14 -125.50 34.67
N LYS A 94 16.25 -125.79 33.37
CA LYS A 94 16.66 -124.79 32.36
C LYS A 94 15.63 -123.66 32.24
N PHE A 95 14.35 -123.98 32.17
CA PHE A 95 13.29 -122.96 32.13
C PHE A 95 13.24 -122.13 33.40
N GLN A 96 13.45 -122.75 34.57
CA GLN A 96 13.53 -122.03 35.83
C GLN A 96 14.69 -121.02 35.82
N ARG A 97 15.89 -121.45 35.39
CA ARG A 97 17.03 -120.54 35.25
C ARG A 97 16.75 -119.39 34.28
N ILE A 98 16.16 -119.68 33.13
CA ILE A 98 15.79 -118.65 32.13
C ILE A 98 14.75 -117.68 32.72
N ASN A 99 13.76 -118.17 33.46
CA ASN A 99 12.79 -117.31 34.14
C ASN A 99 13.45 -116.41 35.19
N ASP A 100 14.39 -116.94 35.99
CA ASP A 100 15.14 -116.16 36.96
C ASP A 100 15.96 -115.04 36.26
N GLU A 101 16.64 -115.36 35.15
CA GLU A 101 17.38 -114.38 34.32
C GLU A 101 16.44 -113.32 33.73
N LEU A 102 15.27 -113.71 33.22
CA LEU A 102 14.26 -112.78 32.71
C LEU A 102 13.70 -111.86 33.79
N TYR A 103 13.49 -112.36 35.02
CA TYR A 103 13.06 -111.53 36.14
C TYR A 103 14.12 -110.50 36.53
N ASP A 104 15.40 -110.87 36.54
CA ASP A 104 16.51 -109.96 36.80
C ASP A 104 16.64 -108.88 35.72
N GLU A 105 16.50 -109.26 34.44
CA GLU A 105 16.50 -108.29 33.33
C GLU A 105 15.30 -107.35 33.39
N LEU A 106 14.11 -107.88 33.67
CA LEU A 106 12.90 -107.08 33.84
C LEU A 106 13.07 -106.04 34.97
N GLU A 107 13.69 -106.42 36.09
CA GLU A 107 13.93 -105.50 37.20
C GLU A 107 14.94 -104.40 36.84
N LYS A 108 16.00 -104.74 36.09
CA LYS A 108 16.94 -103.74 35.55
C LYS A 108 16.25 -102.75 34.61
N VAL A 109 15.39 -103.25 33.72
CA VAL A 109 14.63 -102.39 32.79
C VAL A 109 13.68 -101.48 33.55
N LYS A 110 12.97 -101.98 34.56
CA LYS A 110 12.11 -101.15 35.44
C LYS A 110 12.90 -100.06 36.14
N CYS A 111 14.03 -100.39 36.78
CA CYS A 111 14.89 -99.39 37.42
C CYS A 111 15.34 -98.31 36.44
N ASN A 112 15.74 -98.69 35.22
CA ASN A 112 16.13 -97.74 34.17
C ASN A 112 14.96 -96.87 33.71
N TYR A 113 13.77 -97.44 33.56
CA TYR A 113 12.54 -96.73 33.22
C TYR A 113 12.18 -95.68 34.28
N ASP A 114 12.25 -96.04 35.57
CA ASP A 114 11.96 -95.13 36.67
C ASP A 114 12.97 -93.97 36.73
N MET A 115 14.27 -94.26 36.53
CA MET A 115 15.31 -93.23 36.43
C MET A 115 15.08 -92.30 35.24
N ALA A 116 14.78 -92.84 34.07
CA ALA A 116 14.47 -92.05 32.87
C ALA A 116 13.24 -91.17 33.09
N THR A 117 12.18 -91.72 33.69
CA THR A 117 10.94 -90.98 34.02
C THR A 117 11.21 -89.85 35.01
N GLY A 118 12.04 -90.08 36.02
CA GLY A 118 12.49 -89.06 36.96
C GLY A 118 13.29 -87.93 36.29
N ALA A 119 14.24 -88.30 35.42
CA ALA A 119 15.04 -87.35 34.64
C ALA A 119 14.16 -86.49 33.71
N ILE A 120 13.23 -87.12 32.98
CA ILE A 120 12.24 -86.44 32.13
C ILE A 120 11.42 -85.46 32.96
N SER A 121 10.90 -85.89 34.11
CA SER A 121 10.09 -85.02 34.99
C SER A 121 10.88 -83.82 35.51
N SER A 122 12.17 -84.00 35.84
CA SER A 122 13.06 -82.91 36.26
C SER A 122 13.32 -81.92 35.13
N LEU A 123 13.64 -82.41 33.93
CA LEU A 123 13.88 -81.58 32.75
C LEU A 123 12.62 -80.80 32.35
N GLN A 124 11.43 -81.42 32.42
CA GLN A 124 10.17 -80.74 32.16
C GLN A 124 9.91 -79.59 33.15
N ARG A 125 10.20 -79.77 34.44
CA ARG A 125 10.10 -78.68 35.43
C ARG A 125 11.06 -77.55 35.10
N GLN A 126 12.31 -77.86 34.76
CA GLN A 126 13.30 -76.85 34.37
C GLN A 126 12.87 -76.09 33.10
N LEU A 127 12.40 -76.80 32.07
CA LEU A 127 11.86 -76.20 30.85
C LEU A 127 10.69 -75.26 31.15
N SER A 128 9.77 -75.66 32.06
CA SER A 128 8.63 -74.84 32.44
C SER A 128 9.05 -73.56 33.18
N PHE A 129 10.09 -73.64 34.01
CA PHE A 129 10.66 -72.50 34.72
C PHE A 129 11.30 -71.52 33.74
N GLU A 130 12.17 -72.02 32.85
CA GLU A 130 12.82 -71.19 31.82
C GLU A 130 11.79 -70.55 30.87
N ALA A 131 10.76 -71.30 30.46
CA ALA A 131 9.67 -70.75 29.65
C ALA A 131 8.90 -69.62 30.37
N SER A 132 8.75 -69.70 31.69
CA SER A 132 8.15 -68.64 32.50
C SER A 132 9.03 -67.41 32.59
N GLN A 133 10.33 -67.61 32.79
CA GLN A 133 11.31 -66.52 32.85
C GLN A 133 11.41 -65.81 31.48
N LEU A 134 11.40 -66.56 30.38
CA LEU A 134 11.38 -66.01 29.03
C LEU A 134 10.11 -65.17 28.77
N ARG A 135 8.94 -65.65 29.21
CA ARG A 135 7.68 -64.90 29.12
C ARG A 135 7.74 -63.58 29.89
N LYS A 136 8.30 -63.57 31.10
CA LYS A 136 8.48 -62.34 31.89
C LYS A 136 9.42 -61.36 31.19
N ALA A 137 10.59 -61.83 30.74
CA ALA A 137 11.55 -60.99 30.03
C ALA A 137 10.96 -60.41 28.74
N HIS A 138 10.13 -61.18 28.02
CA HIS A 138 9.43 -60.68 26.84
C HIS A 138 8.44 -59.55 27.18
N ALA A 139 7.65 -59.72 28.25
CA ALA A 139 6.71 -58.69 28.70
C ALA A 139 7.43 -57.40 29.15
N GLU A 140 8.56 -57.52 29.86
CA GLU A 140 9.40 -56.39 30.23
C GLU A 140 10.02 -55.70 29.01
N ARG A 141 10.46 -56.47 28.01
CA ARG A 141 10.96 -55.91 26.74
C ARG A 141 9.88 -55.10 26.03
N GLU A 142 8.65 -55.61 25.98
CA GLU A 142 7.52 -54.94 25.34
C GLU A 142 7.13 -53.65 26.07
N SER A 143 7.11 -53.65 27.41
CA SER A 143 6.81 -52.46 28.20
C SER A 143 7.89 -51.38 28.01
N LEU A 144 9.17 -51.75 28.08
CA LEU A 144 10.28 -50.82 27.82
C LEU A 144 10.27 -50.29 26.39
N GLN A 145 9.94 -51.12 25.40
CA GLN A 145 9.80 -50.68 24.01
C GLN A 145 8.63 -49.71 23.82
N LYS A 146 7.55 -49.87 24.61
CA LYS A 146 6.44 -48.91 24.62
C LYS A 146 6.86 -47.59 25.25
N GLU A 147 7.51 -47.62 26.41
CA GLU A 147 8.02 -46.41 27.08
C GLU A 147 9.02 -45.65 26.20
N LEU A 148 9.93 -46.35 25.52
CA LEU A 148 10.88 -45.71 24.60
C LEU A 148 10.15 -44.96 23.47
N ARG A 149 9.10 -45.56 22.89
CA ARG A 149 8.29 -44.90 21.85
C ARG A 149 7.55 -43.69 22.39
N GLU A 150 6.94 -43.80 23.57
CA GLU A 150 6.23 -42.68 24.21
C GLU A 150 7.17 -41.53 24.56
N ARG A 151 8.37 -41.83 25.08
CA ARG A 151 9.42 -40.82 25.34
C ARG A 151 9.92 -40.19 24.05
N GLY A 152 10.10 -40.96 22.99
CA GLY A 152 10.43 -40.45 21.66
C GLY A 152 9.38 -39.45 21.15
N ALA A 153 8.10 -39.81 21.22
CA ALA A 153 7.00 -38.92 20.85
C ALA A 153 6.94 -37.64 21.70
N GLN A 154 7.21 -37.73 23.01
CA GLN A 154 7.30 -36.56 23.89
C GLN A 154 8.45 -35.63 23.50
N LEU A 155 9.63 -36.17 23.20
CA LEU A 155 10.79 -35.38 22.76
C LEU A 155 10.52 -34.68 21.43
N GLU A 156 9.92 -35.38 20.47
CA GLU A 156 9.52 -34.80 19.19
C GLU A 156 8.51 -33.66 19.37
N ALA A 157 7.48 -33.88 20.20
CA ALA A 157 6.49 -32.85 20.52
C ALA A 157 7.13 -31.62 21.19
N MET A 158 8.08 -31.82 22.11
CA MET A 158 8.83 -30.71 22.73
C MET A 158 9.70 -29.99 21.70
N SER A 159 10.41 -30.72 20.83
CA SER A 159 11.23 -30.14 19.76
C SER A 159 10.39 -29.24 18.83
N ASN A 160 9.21 -29.73 18.43
CA ASN A 160 8.26 -28.97 17.62
C ASN A 160 7.78 -27.72 18.37
N LYS A 161 7.46 -27.84 19.66
CA LYS A 161 7.06 -26.68 20.49
C LYS A 161 8.16 -25.63 20.58
N PHE A 162 9.42 -26.01 20.80
CA PHE A 162 10.54 -25.07 20.84
C PHE A 162 10.80 -24.41 19.48
N SER A 163 10.62 -25.16 18.40
CA SER A 163 10.78 -24.65 17.03
C SER A 163 9.70 -23.60 16.73
N ASN A 164 8.44 -23.91 17.04
CA ASN A 164 7.31 -22.98 16.90
C ASN A 164 7.51 -21.73 17.75
N LEU A 165 7.88 -21.85 19.03
CA LEU A 165 8.14 -20.69 19.90
C LEU A 165 9.25 -19.78 19.36
N ARG A 166 10.31 -20.38 18.78
CA ARG A 166 11.40 -19.63 18.16
C ARG A 166 10.94 -18.89 16.91
N GLU A 167 10.11 -19.52 16.09
CA GLU A 167 9.56 -18.90 14.88
C GLU A 167 8.53 -17.83 15.20
N GLU A 168 7.64 -18.07 16.15
CA GLU A 168 6.64 -17.12 16.65
C GLU A 168 7.32 -15.85 17.18
N ARG A 169 8.35 -15.98 18.02
CA ARG A 169 9.13 -14.84 18.49
C ARG A 169 9.74 -14.02 17.35
N LYS A 170 10.31 -14.69 16.32
CA LYS A 170 10.86 -13.99 15.15
C LYS A 170 9.76 -13.25 14.38
N HIS A 171 8.58 -13.86 14.25
CA HIS A 171 7.43 -13.22 13.63
C HIS A 171 6.93 -12.02 14.42
N GLU A 172 6.84 -12.12 15.75
CA GLU A 172 6.49 -10.99 16.63
C GLU A 172 7.49 -9.83 16.52
N GLU A 173 8.79 -10.11 16.54
CA GLU A 173 9.84 -9.09 16.37
C GLU A 173 9.75 -8.40 14.99
N MET A 174 9.45 -9.17 13.94
CA MET A 174 9.22 -8.64 12.59
C MET A 174 7.95 -7.78 12.54
N MET A 175 6.83 -8.27 13.08
CA MET A 175 5.56 -7.53 13.14
C MET A 175 5.71 -6.23 13.91
N GLY A 176 6.35 -6.25 15.08
CA GLY A 176 6.61 -5.03 15.85
C GLY A 176 7.55 -4.05 15.14
N SER A 177 8.40 -4.51 14.21
CA SER A 177 9.21 -3.61 13.36
C SER A 177 8.38 -2.99 12.25
N ILE A 178 7.51 -3.76 11.59
CA ILE A 178 6.58 -3.29 10.56
C ILE A 178 5.58 -2.28 11.15
N GLU A 179 5.04 -2.54 12.35
CA GLU A 179 4.11 -1.65 13.03
C GLU A 179 4.75 -0.30 13.37
N ARG A 180 6.00 -0.31 13.86
CA ARG A 180 6.77 0.91 14.11
C ARG A 180 7.02 1.70 12.83
N GLU A 181 7.42 1.04 11.75
CA GLU A 181 7.60 1.69 10.45
C GLU A 181 6.28 2.26 9.93
N ASN A 182 5.16 1.52 10.04
CA ASN A 182 3.85 2.00 9.63
C ASN A 182 3.40 3.22 10.43
N TYR A 183 3.67 3.24 11.74
CA TYR A 183 3.40 4.40 12.58
C TYR A 183 4.20 5.62 12.13
N ASN A 184 5.53 5.47 11.93
CA ASN A 184 6.39 6.55 11.46
C ASN A 184 5.95 7.08 10.10
N LEU A 185 5.62 6.20 9.14
CA LEU A 185 5.14 6.60 7.82
C LEU A 185 3.82 7.38 7.90
N ARG A 186 2.91 7.02 8.81
CA ARG A 186 1.66 7.78 9.02
C ARG A 186 1.93 9.16 9.60
N GLN A 187 2.90 9.26 10.52
CA GLN A 187 3.31 10.54 11.08
C GLN A 187 3.94 11.44 10.00
N ASP A 188 4.85 10.89 9.19
CA ASP A 188 5.47 11.61 8.07
C ASP A 188 4.42 12.07 7.04
N LEU A 189 3.42 11.23 6.74
CA LEU A 189 2.29 11.61 5.88
C LEU A 189 1.48 12.76 6.48
N ALA A 190 1.15 12.72 7.77
CA ALA A 190 0.42 13.80 8.42
C ALA A 190 1.21 15.12 8.41
N ASP A 191 2.52 15.07 8.64
CA ASP A 191 3.40 16.24 8.57
C ASP A 191 3.48 16.81 7.14
N LEU A 192 3.53 15.93 6.13
CA LEU A 192 3.50 16.33 4.72
C LEU A 192 2.16 16.93 4.31
N GLU A 193 1.05 16.36 4.78
CA GLU A 193 -0.30 16.90 4.58
C GLU A 193 -0.45 18.30 5.18
N SER A 194 0.02 18.50 6.42
CA SER A 194 0.03 19.84 7.06
C SER A 194 0.87 20.85 6.27
N LYS A 195 2.07 20.46 5.82
CA LYS A 195 2.92 21.34 4.99
C LYS A 195 2.26 21.65 3.65
N LEU A 196 1.50 20.72 3.09
CA LEU A 196 0.76 20.92 1.85
C LEU A 196 -0.39 21.90 2.06
N THR A 197 -1.13 21.79 3.17
CA THR A 197 -2.20 22.73 3.50
C THR A 197 -1.67 24.15 3.71
N ASP A 198 -0.53 24.30 4.40
CA ASP A 198 0.12 25.61 4.62
C ASP A 198 0.51 26.27 3.29
N LYS A 199 1.09 25.47 2.38
CA LYS A 199 1.45 25.95 1.03
C LYS A 199 0.23 26.33 0.21
N SER A 200 -0.85 25.54 0.27
CA SER A 200 -2.11 25.86 -0.41
C SER A 200 -2.70 27.18 0.11
N GLN A 201 -2.70 27.39 1.44
CA GLN A 201 -3.13 28.66 2.03
C GLN A 201 -2.27 29.84 1.54
N MET A 202 -0.95 29.66 1.48
CA MET A 202 -0.05 30.70 0.95
C MET A 202 -0.32 31.01 -0.52
N ILE A 203 -0.66 30.00 -1.33
CA ILE A 203 -1.05 30.20 -2.73
C ILE A 203 -2.35 31.01 -2.82
N ASP A 204 -3.35 30.69 -2.01
CA ASP A 204 -4.63 31.41 -1.97
C ASP A 204 -4.43 32.88 -1.55
N ASP A 205 -3.59 33.13 -0.55
CA ASP A 205 -3.24 34.48 -0.10
C ASP A 205 -2.52 35.28 -1.19
N LEU A 206 -1.57 34.66 -1.89
CA LEU A 206 -0.87 35.28 -3.02
C LEU A 206 -1.83 35.56 -4.18
N GLN A 207 -2.74 34.63 -4.49
CA GLN A 207 -3.74 34.81 -5.55
C GLN A 207 -4.72 35.93 -5.21
N SER A 208 -5.17 36.03 -3.96
CA SER A 208 -5.97 37.14 -3.44
C SER A 208 -5.24 38.49 -3.60
N ASN A 209 -3.95 38.53 -3.26
CA ASN A 209 -3.13 39.73 -3.44
C ASN A 209 -2.96 40.13 -4.91
N VAL A 210 -2.73 39.16 -5.80
CA VAL A 210 -2.66 39.40 -7.24
C VAL A 210 -3.97 39.98 -7.75
N ASN A 211 -5.11 39.41 -7.35
CA ASN A 211 -6.44 39.91 -7.75
C ASN A 211 -6.67 41.34 -7.24
N ARG A 212 -6.29 41.64 -5.99
CA ARG A 212 -6.38 43.00 -5.43
C ARG A 212 -5.54 44.00 -6.21
N LEU A 213 -4.27 43.66 -6.49
CA LEU A 213 -3.36 44.53 -7.24
C LEU A 213 -3.84 44.75 -8.68
N GLN A 214 -4.39 43.72 -9.33
CA GLN A 214 -4.99 43.87 -10.65
C GLN A 214 -6.19 44.84 -10.63
N ALA A 215 -7.05 44.76 -9.61
CA ALA A 215 -8.17 45.68 -9.46
C ALA A 215 -7.71 47.12 -9.21
N GLU A 216 -6.70 47.33 -8.36
CA GLU A 216 -6.08 48.65 -8.13
C GLU A 216 -5.44 49.21 -9.41
N LEU A 217 -4.78 48.37 -10.20
CA LEU A 217 -4.16 48.77 -11.46
C LEU A 217 -5.22 49.23 -12.47
N LEU A 218 -6.34 48.51 -12.60
CA LEU A 218 -7.47 48.90 -13.46
C LEU A 218 -8.08 50.24 -13.01
N LEU A 219 -8.27 50.42 -11.70
CA LEU A 219 -8.77 51.68 -11.14
C LEU A 219 -7.82 52.84 -11.46
N ASN A 220 -6.52 52.65 -11.27
CA ASN A 220 -5.50 53.66 -11.56
C ASN A 220 -5.45 54.00 -13.05
N GLN A 221 -5.53 53.00 -13.94
CA GLN A 221 -5.62 53.24 -15.39
C GLN A 221 -6.83 54.11 -15.75
N HIS A 222 -7.99 53.82 -15.16
CA HIS A 222 -9.19 54.63 -15.37
C HIS A 222 -9.02 56.06 -14.82
N HIS A 223 -8.39 56.23 -13.65
CA HIS A 223 -8.13 57.56 -13.10
C HIS A 223 -7.20 58.39 -13.99
N VAL A 224 -6.10 57.81 -14.46
CA VAL A 224 -5.16 58.47 -15.38
C VAL A 224 -5.85 58.86 -16.69
N GLY A 225 -6.67 57.98 -17.28
CA GLY A 225 -7.43 58.29 -18.49
C GLY A 225 -8.39 59.46 -18.32
N ASN A 226 -9.08 59.53 -17.18
CA ASN A 226 -9.96 60.66 -16.85
C ASN A 226 -9.18 61.97 -16.64
N GLN A 227 -8.03 61.89 -15.96
CA GLN A 227 -7.17 63.05 -15.73
C GLN A 227 -6.64 63.61 -17.06
N LEU A 228 -6.16 62.73 -17.96
CA LEU A 228 -5.70 63.11 -19.29
C LEU A 228 -6.82 63.76 -20.13
N SER A 229 -8.05 63.27 -20.00
CA SER A 229 -9.21 63.86 -20.70
C SER A 229 -9.50 65.28 -20.20
N ARG A 230 -9.48 65.48 -18.88
CA ARG A 230 -9.66 66.82 -18.26
C ARG A 230 -8.55 67.78 -18.65
N GLU A 231 -7.31 67.32 -18.69
CA GLU A 231 -6.17 68.12 -19.12
C GLU A 231 -6.31 68.56 -20.58
N ASN A 232 -6.71 67.65 -21.48
CA ASN A 232 -7.01 68.00 -22.87
C ASN A 232 -8.13 69.03 -23.02
N ASP A 233 -9.19 68.94 -22.20
CA ASP A 233 -10.27 69.92 -22.23
C ASP A 233 -9.82 71.30 -21.72
N LEU A 234 -8.99 71.35 -20.67
CA LEU A 234 -8.37 72.59 -20.19
C LEU A 234 -7.43 73.19 -21.24
N GLN A 235 -6.62 72.36 -21.92
CA GLN A 235 -5.74 72.77 -23.01
C GLN A 235 -6.55 73.43 -24.13
N ARG A 236 -7.67 72.81 -24.55
CA ARG A 236 -8.58 73.36 -25.56
C ARG A 236 -9.18 74.69 -25.12
N GLN A 237 -9.62 74.79 -23.86
CA GLN A 237 -10.14 76.04 -23.31
C GLN A 237 -9.08 77.15 -23.31
N LEU A 238 -7.84 76.81 -22.97
CA LEU A 238 -6.71 77.74 -22.97
C LEU A 238 -6.40 78.23 -24.39
N GLU A 239 -6.41 77.36 -25.40
CA GLU A 239 -6.25 77.77 -26.80
C GLU A 239 -7.35 78.73 -27.25
N ILE A 240 -8.61 78.47 -26.88
CA ILE A 240 -9.73 79.36 -27.19
C ILE A 240 -9.53 80.72 -26.51
N LEU A 241 -9.15 80.73 -25.24
CA LEU A 241 -8.91 81.95 -24.48
C LEU A 241 -7.75 82.77 -25.07
N GLN A 242 -6.65 82.12 -25.46
CA GLN A 242 -5.51 82.78 -26.12
C GLN A 242 -5.91 83.41 -27.46
N ARG A 243 -6.72 82.72 -28.28
CA ARG A 243 -7.23 83.29 -29.53
C ARG A 243 -8.10 84.53 -29.26
N ALA A 244 -8.98 84.47 -28.25
CA ALA A 244 -9.82 85.59 -27.85
C ALA A 244 -9.01 86.77 -27.28
N GLU A 245 -7.99 86.49 -26.48
CA GLU A 245 -7.03 87.48 -25.96
C GLU A 245 -6.32 88.20 -27.12
N LEU A 246 -5.74 87.45 -28.07
CA LEU A 246 -5.05 88.01 -29.23
C LEU A 246 -5.98 88.87 -30.07
N GLN A 247 -7.21 88.40 -30.32
CA GLN A 247 -8.21 89.16 -31.05
C GLN A 247 -8.54 90.47 -30.33
N THR A 248 -8.69 90.43 -29.00
CA THR A 248 -8.96 91.62 -28.19
C THR A 248 -7.78 92.59 -28.23
N ARG A 249 -6.54 92.10 -28.14
CA ARG A 249 -5.32 92.93 -28.26
C ARG A 249 -5.26 93.66 -29.61
N VAL A 250 -5.50 92.94 -30.72
CA VAL A 250 -5.56 93.56 -32.06
C VAL A 250 -6.65 94.62 -32.15
N THR A 251 -7.84 94.35 -31.59
CA THR A 251 -8.92 95.35 -31.58
C THR A 251 -8.56 96.58 -30.76
N LEU A 252 -7.91 96.40 -29.60
CA LEU A 252 -7.45 97.47 -28.73
C LEU A 252 -6.40 98.33 -29.44
N GLU A 253 -5.40 97.72 -30.08
CA GLU A 253 -4.39 98.43 -30.88
C GLU A 253 -5.04 99.23 -32.01
N SER A 254 -6.02 98.65 -32.70
CA SER A 254 -6.74 99.35 -33.78
C SER A 254 -7.56 100.55 -33.28
N ILE A 255 -8.14 100.45 -32.07
CA ILE A 255 -8.89 101.53 -31.42
C ILE A 255 -7.93 102.61 -30.95
N SER A 256 -6.85 102.23 -30.27
CA SER A 256 -5.78 103.15 -29.82
C SER A 256 -5.20 103.94 -31.00
N ALA A 257 -4.85 103.29 -32.11
CA ALA A 257 -4.36 103.96 -33.31
C ALA A 257 -5.39 104.95 -33.91
N ARG A 258 -6.70 104.64 -33.82
CA ARG A 258 -7.76 105.58 -34.23
C ARG A 258 -7.86 106.77 -33.28
N PHE A 259 -7.77 106.55 -31.98
CA PHE A 259 -7.74 107.63 -30.98
C PHE A 259 -6.52 108.53 -31.16
N GLU A 260 -5.34 107.96 -31.40
CA GLU A 260 -4.13 108.76 -31.68
C GLU A 260 -4.27 109.63 -32.93
N ARG A 261 -4.90 109.11 -34.00
CA ARG A 261 -5.23 109.92 -35.18
C ARG A 261 -6.22 111.04 -34.86
N PHE A 262 -7.24 110.77 -34.04
CA PHE A 262 -8.22 111.77 -33.64
C PHE A 262 -7.59 112.84 -32.74
N ARG A 263 -6.81 112.42 -31.75
CA ARG A 263 -5.98 113.27 -30.89
C ARG A 263 -5.07 114.18 -31.73
N SER A 264 -4.36 113.61 -32.70
CA SER A 264 -3.52 114.37 -33.63
C SER A 264 -4.31 115.43 -34.40
N ARG A 265 -5.54 115.12 -34.85
CA ARG A 265 -6.42 116.10 -35.52
C ARG A 265 -6.86 117.23 -34.58
N ILE A 266 -7.17 116.93 -33.32
CA ILE A 266 -7.51 117.96 -32.32
C ILE A 266 -6.31 118.85 -32.06
N ILE A 267 -5.13 118.27 -31.82
CA ILE A 267 -3.88 119.03 -31.65
C ILE A 267 -3.65 119.93 -32.85
N GLN A 268 -3.73 119.37 -34.06
CA GLN A 268 -3.56 120.13 -35.30
C GLN A 268 -4.58 121.27 -35.42
N ALA A 269 -5.87 121.02 -35.17
CA ALA A 269 -6.91 122.06 -35.23
C ALA A 269 -6.71 123.17 -34.19
N THR A 270 -6.27 122.82 -32.98
CA THR A 270 -6.01 123.74 -31.87
C THR A 270 -4.83 124.66 -32.22
N TYR A 271 -3.69 124.07 -32.57
CA TYR A 271 -2.44 124.81 -32.73
C TYR A 271 -2.19 125.35 -34.15
N SER A 272 -3.04 125.00 -35.13
CA SER A 272 -3.05 125.67 -36.45
C SER A 272 -3.97 126.90 -36.46
N THR A 273 -4.62 127.24 -35.34
CA THR A 273 -5.48 128.43 -35.25
C THR A 273 -4.62 129.70 -35.15
N PRO A 274 -4.85 130.73 -35.99
CA PRO A 274 -4.06 131.96 -35.96
C PRO A 274 -4.07 132.64 -34.58
N GLY A 275 -2.89 132.98 -34.06
CA GLY A 275 -2.73 133.64 -32.75
C GLY A 275 -2.41 132.70 -31.59
N ILE A 276 -2.51 131.38 -31.76
CA ILE A 276 -2.10 130.37 -30.78
C ILE A 276 -0.63 129.99 -31.03
N LYS A 277 0.19 129.91 -29.97
CA LYS A 277 1.61 129.53 -30.10
C LYS A 277 1.74 128.01 -30.27
N SER A 278 2.57 127.57 -31.21
CA SER A 278 2.87 126.15 -31.40
C SER A 278 3.62 125.58 -30.19
N PRO A 279 3.29 124.36 -29.72
CA PRO A 279 3.97 123.76 -28.58
C PRO A 279 5.40 123.35 -28.93
N GLN A 280 6.30 123.39 -27.95
CA GLN A 280 7.72 123.05 -28.13
C GLN A 280 8.15 121.74 -27.42
N ALA A 281 7.23 121.05 -26.75
CA ALA A 281 7.45 119.78 -26.06
C ALA A 281 6.25 118.85 -26.25
N GLU A 282 6.35 117.63 -25.73
CA GLU A 282 5.26 116.65 -25.72
C GLU A 282 4.06 117.22 -24.94
N ILE A 283 2.91 117.34 -25.61
CA ILE A 283 1.72 118.05 -25.12
C ILE A 283 0.80 117.03 -24.44
N THR A 284 0.31 117.36 -23.25
CA THR A 284 -0.68 116.52 -22.54
C THR A 284 -2.11 116.78 -23.04
N ASP A 285 -3.01 115.80 -22.90
CA ASP A 285 -4.40 115.96 -23.37
C ASP A 285 -5.12 117.11 -22.68
N ASP A 286 -4.85 117.30 -21.40
CA ASP A 286 -5.41 118.41 -20.61
C ASP A 286 -4.92 119.77 -21.15
N GLU A 287 -3.64 119.91 -21.49
CA GLU A 287 -3.10 121.16 -22.07
C GLU A 287 -3.70 121.48 -23.45
N VAL A 288 -3.95 120.46 -24.29
CA VAL A 288 -4.61 120.64 -25.58
C VAL A 288 -6.05 121.13 -25.36
N LEU A 289 -6.76 120.53 -24.42
CA LEU A 289 -8.15 120.88 -24.11
C LEU A 289 -8.26 122.28 -23.51
N GLU A 290 -7.38 122.66 -22.58
CA GLU A 290 -7.32 124.02 -22.03
C GLU A 290 -7.06 125.05 -23.13
N SER A 291 -6.13 124.76 -24.04
CA SER A 291 -5.82 125.62 -25.19
C SER A 291 -7.00 125.74 -26.14
N LEU A 292 -7.68 124.64 -26.45
CA LEU A 292 -8.90 124.63 -27.26
C LEU A 292 -10.02 125.42 -26.60
N GLN A 293 -10.23 125.24 -25.29
CA GLN A 293 -11.23 125.97 -24.53
C GLN A 293 -10.93 127.46 -24.47
N LYS A 294 -9.66 127.84 -24.35
CA LYS A 294 -9.21 129.22 -24.48
C LYS A 294 -9.55 129.79 -25.87
N ILE A 295 -9.26 129.08 -26.95
CA ILE A 295 -9.66 129.50 -28.32
C ILE A 295 -11.18 129.73 -28.40
N ILE A 296 -11.98 128.82 -27.84
CA ILE A 296 -13.43 128.92 -27.86
C ILE A 296 -13.89 130.15 -27.07
N THR A 297 -13.39 130.34 -25.84
CA THR A 297 -13.71 131.48 -24.98
C THR A 297 -13.28 132.80 -25.65
N ASP A 298 -12.06 132.89 -26.15
CA ASP A 298 -11.55 134.06 -26.86
C ASP A 298 -12.44 134.38 -28.08
N ARG A 299 -12.81 133.38 -28.88
CA ARG A 299 -13.73 133.57 -30.02
C ARG A 299 -15.14 133.98 -29.59
N LEU A 300 -15.65 133.45 -28.48
CA LEU A 300 -16.95 133.82 -27.91
C LEU A 300 -16.93 135.28 -27.42
N ASP A 301 -15.86 135.67 -26.73
CA ASP A 301 -15.66 137.04 -26.25
C ASP A 301 -15.52 138.02 -27.43
N PHE A 302 -14.76 137.65 -28.46
CA PHE A 302 -14.69 138.42 -29.72
C PHE A 302 -16.06 138.51 -30.41
N TYR A 303 -16.83 137.42 -30.45
CA TYR A 303 -18.18 137.41 -31.01
C TYR A 303 -19.12 138.34 -30.22
N GLN A 304 -19.07 138.31 -28.89
CA GLN A 304 -19.83 139.23 -28.04
C GLN A 304 -19.39 140.68 -28.26
N LEU A 305 -18.09 140.95 -28.38
CA LEU A 305 -17.56 142.28 -28.67
C LEU A 305 -18.05 142.80 -30.03
N LEU A 306 -18.05 141.96 -31.07
CA LEU A 306 -18.60 142.30 -32.39
C LEU A 306 -20.10 142.60 -32.33
N LYS A 307 -20.87 141.80 -31.58
CA LYS A 307 -22.30 142.03 -31.33
C LYS A 307 -22.55 143.35 -30.60
N GLN A 308 -21.72 143.67 -29.60
CA GLN A 308 -21.81 144.91 -28.81
C GLN A 308 -21.40 146.14 -29.63
N LYS A 309 -20.51 145.99 -30.61
CA LYS A 309 -20.10 147.02 -31.58
C LYS A 309 -21.05 147.16 -32.78
N GLY A 310 -22.22 146.51 -32.75
CA GLY A 310 -23.26 146.66 -33.77
C GLY A 310 -22.99 145.93 -35.09
N VAL A 311 -21.98 145.06 -35.15
CA VAL A 311 -21.72 144.21 -36.31
C VAL A 311 -22.74 143.07 -36.32
N LYS A 312 -23.38 142.83 -37.47
CA LYS A 312 -24.39 141.78 -37.63
C LYS A 312 -23.72 140.40 -37.62
N VAL A 313 -23.68 139.73 -36.48
CA VAL A 313 -22.98 138.44 -36.31
C VAL A 313 -23.98 137.25 -36.35
N PRO A 314 -23.69 136.14 -37.08
CA PRO A 314 -24.58 134.98 -37.20
C PRO A 314 -24.76 134.23 -35.88
N ALA A 315 -26.01 133.90 -35.50
CA ALA A 315 -26.32 133.25 -34.22
C ALA A 315 -25.44 132.02 -33.94
N LEU A 316 -24.70 132.05 -32.82
CA LEU A 316 -23.93 130.91 -32.33
C LEU A 316 -24.88 129.86 -31.76
N GLY A 317 -25.32 128.96 -32.62
CA GLY A 317 -26.28 127.91 -32.30
C GLY A 317 -27.14 127.53 -33.50
N ALA A 318 -26.50 127.10 -34.59
CA ALA A 318 -27.19 126.37 -35.65
C ALA A 318 -26.36 125.13 -35.96
N SER A 319 -26.58 124.07 -35.18
CA SER A 319 -26.38 122.73 -35.71
C SER A 319 -27.74 122.21 -36.15
N GLU A 320 -27.84 122.10 -37.47
CA GLU A 320 -28.78 121.28 -38.23
C GLU A 320 -28.79 119.81 -37.73
N PRO A 321 -29.84 119.03 -38.02
CA PRO A 321 -30.09 117.72 -37.40
C PRO A 321 -29.02 116.69 -37.76
N LEU A 322 -28.70 115.80 -36.81
CA LEU A 322 -27.98 114.57 -37.13
C LEU A 322 -28.76 113.73 -38.15
N PRO A 323 -28.09 113.13 -39.16
CA PRO A 323 -28.70 112.14 -40.03
C PRO A 323 -29.06 110.86 -39.24
N PRO A 324 -30.08 110.10 -39.69
CA PRO A 324 -30.60 108.96 -38.95
C PRO A 324 -29.58 107.81 -38.91
N ILE A 325 -29.33 107.29 -37.71
CA ILE A 325 -28.64 106.01 -37.54
C ILE A 325 -29.65 104.89 -37.88
N PRO A 326 -29.37 104.03 -38.88
CA PRO A 326 -30.22 102.89 -39.16
C PRO A 326 -30.08 101.86 -38.03
N THR A 327 -31.22 101.53 -37.40
CA THR A 327 -31.35 100.39 -36.51
C THR A 327 -31.38 99.11 -37.33
N SER A 328 -30.24 98.44 -37.50
CA SER A 328 -30.26 97.05 -37.95
C SER A 328 -30.55 96.13 -36.76
N LYS A 329 -31.84 95.82 -36.57
CA LYS A 329 -32.25 94.56 -35.97
C LYS A 329 -31.64 93.41 -36.77
N LYS A 330 -30.90 92.53 -36.11
CA LYS A 330 -30.81 91.12 -36.56
C LYS A 330 -31.08 90.21 -35.38
N LYS A 331 -32.31 89.68 -35.37
CA LYS A 331 -32.63 88.38 -34.79
C LYS A 331 -31.88 87.31 -35.59
N SER A 332 -31.20 86.42 -34.89
CA SER A 332 -30.98 85.01 -35.27
C SER A 332 -30.68 84.28 -33.95
N SER A 333 -31.67 83.60 -33.37
CA SER A 333 -32.05 82.21 -33.68
C SER A 333 -31.04 81.22 -33.12
N SER A 334 -31.51 80.38 -32.18
CA SER A 334 -31.13 78.98 -31.98
C SER A 334 -29.65 78.74 -31.60
N ARG A 335 -29.33 78.20 -30.44
CA ARG A 335 -29.70 76.85 -30.00
C ARG A 335 -29.31 76.66 -28.54
#